data_AF-A0A9E3B3B4-F1
#
_entry.id   AF-A0A9E3B3B4-F1
#
_cell.length_a   1.000
_cell.length_b   1.000
_cell.length_c   1.000
_cell.angle_alpha   90.00
_cell.angle_beta   90.00
_cell.angle_gamma   90.00
#
_symmetry.space_group_name_H-M   'P 1'
#
loop_
_entity.id
_entity.type
_entity.pdbx_description
1 polymer ?
#
loop_
_entity_poly.entity_id
_entity_poly.type
_entity_poly.pdbx_seq_one_letter_code
_entity_poly.pdbx_strand_id
1 'polypeptide(L)'
;AGQITGVEGYVESAAIGLLAGRFAAAQLLGHAIVPPPPTTAFGALLAHITGNADAKTFQPMNVNFGLFPELKVAKGQDRKQALSRRALADLEAWLESSAQGRGEQRQLAAV
;
A
#
# COMPACT_ATOMS: atom_id res chain seq x y z
N ALA A 1 -7.88 -5.22 10.31
CA ALA A 1 -8.06 -5.25 8.85
C ALA A 1 -9.55 -5.35 8.53
N GLY A 2 -9.96 -4.96 7.32
CA GLY A 2 -11.37 -4.98 6.91
C GLY A 2 -12.15 -3.72 7.31
N GLN A 3 -13.47 -3.79 7.36
CA GLN A 3 -14.32 -2.62 7.64
C GLN A 3 -13.99 -1.91 8.97
N ILE A 4 -13.51 -2.66 9.98
CA ILE A 4 -13.05 -2.09 11.26
C ILE A 4 -11.88 -1.11 11.10
N THR A 5 -11.11 -1.20 10.01
CA THR A 5 -10.01 -0.29 9.68
C THR A 5 -10.42 0.88 8.79
N GLY A 6 -11.72 1.08 8.56
CA GLY A 6 -12.20 2.22 7.79
C GLY A 6 -12.10 2.06 6.28
N VAL A 7 -12.13 0.82 5.78
CA VAL A 7 -12.28 0.53 4.35
C VAL A 7 -13.67 0.01 4.05
N GLU A 8 -14.19 0.32 2.87
CA GLU A 8 -15.40 -0.27 2.33
C GLU A 8 -15.01 -1.25 1.20
N GLY A 9 -15.78 -2.32 0.99
CA GLY A 9 -15.53 -3.29 -0.07
C GLY A 9 -14.63 -4.49 0.29
N TYR A 10 -14.84 -5.59 -0.43
CA TYR A 10 -14.10 -6.85 -0.23
C TYR A 10 -12.63 -6.74 -0.66
N VAL A 11 -12.36 -6.01 -1.74
CA VAL A 11 -11.02 -5.87 -2.32
C VAL A 11 -10.11 -5.08 -1.37
N GLU A 12 -10.61 -3.98 -0.83
CA GLU A 12 -9.94 -3.12 0.13
C GLU A 12 -9.72 -3.87 1.46
N SER A 13 -10.72 -4.62 1.91
CA SER A 13 -10.60 -5.45 3.11
C SER A 13 -9.51 -6.50 2.97
N ALA A 14 -9.47 -7.21 1.83
CA ALA A 14 -8.42 -8.18 1.51
C ALA A 14 -7.05 -7.49 1.40
N ALA A 15 -6.99 -6.30 0.80
CA ALA A 15 -5.78 -5.53 0.65
C ALA A 15 -5.16 -5.12 2.01
N ILE A 16 -5.97 -4.59 2.92
CA ILE A 16 -5.51 -4.24 4.27
C ILE A 16 -5.16 -5.48 5.08
N GLY A 17 -5.91 -6.58 4.91
CA GLY A 17 -5.58 -7.87 5.52
C GLY A 17 -4.21 -8.39 5.10
N LEU A 18 -3.91 -8.35 3.80
CA LEU A 18 -2.62 -8.73 3.24
C LEU A 18 -1.47 -7.88 3.80
N LEU A 19 -1.63 -6.55 3.83
CA LEU A 19 -0.61 -5.65 4.39
C LEU A 19 -0.38 -5.90 5.87
N ALA A 20 -1.45 -6.03 6.66
CA ALA A 20 -1.35 -6.32 8.08
C ALA A 20 -0.61 -7.64 8.35
N GLY A 21 -0.94 -8.70 7.59
CA GLY A 21 -0.25 -9.98 7.68
C GLY A 21 1.23 -9.90 7.31
N ARG A 22 1.57 -9.18 6.22
CA ARG A 22 2.97 -8.96 5.81
C ARG A 22 3.77 -8.20 6.87
N PHE A 23 3.17 -7.17 7.46
CA PHE A 23 3.83 -6.36 8.50
C PHE A 23 3.99 -7.15 9.80
N ALA A 24 2.97 -7.89 10.23
CA ALA A 24 3.06 -8.77 11.39
C ALA A 24 4.13 -9.85 11.21
N ALA A 25 4.20 -10.49 10.04
CA ALA A 25 5.23 -11.46 9.74
C ALA A 25 6.63 -10.84 9.74
N ALA A 26 6.79 -9.64 9.15
CA ALA A 26 8.06 -8.92 9.19
C ALA A 26 8.51 -8.61 10.63
N GLN A 27 7.59 -8.14 11.49
CA GLN A 27 7.87 -7.89 12.90
C GLN A 27 8.29 -9.16 13.64
N LEU A 28 7.57 -10.27 13.47
CA LEU A 28 7.89 -11.54 14.13
C LEU A 28 9.25 -12.11 13.69
N LEU A 29 9.68 -11.82 12.46
CA LEU A 29 10.97 -12.24 11.92
C LEU A 29 12.10 -11.22 12.18
N GLY A 30 11.82 -10.09 12.85
CA GLY A 30 12.80 -9.02 13.07
C GLY A 30 13.20 -8.27 11.79
N HIS A 31 12.42 -8.37 10.73
CA HIS A 31 12.66 -7.70 9.47
C HIS A 31 12.13 -6.25 9.51
N ALA A 32 12.79 -5.36 8.77
CA ALA A 32 12.30 -4.00 8.58
C ALA A 32 10.96 -4.01 7.83
N ILE A 33 9.99 -3.24 8.32
CA ILE A 33 8.71 -3.03 7.64
C ILE A 33 8.91 -1.96 6.57
N VAL A 34 8.75 -2.33 5.31
CA VAL A 34 8.76 -1.40 4.18
C VAL A 34 7.33 -1.26 3.66
N PRO A 35 6.63 -0.14 3.90
CA PRO A 35 5.27 0.05 3.40
C PRO A 35 5.27 0.25 1.87
N PRO A 36 4.17 -0.10 1.19
CA PRO A 36 4.02 0.16 -0.24
C PRO A 36 3.99 1.67 -0.51
N PRO A 37 4.51 2.14 -1.67
CA PRO A 37 4.51 3.56 -2.02
C PRO A 37 3.08 4.12 -2.10
N PRO A 38 2.85 5.39 -1.69
CA PRO A 38 1.51 6.03 -1.73
C PRO A 38 0.97 6.21 -3.16
N THR A 39 1.82 6.03 -4.17
CA THR A 39 1.45 6.00 -5.59
C THR A 39 0.78 4.70 -6.02
N THR A 40 0.81 3.65 -5.19
CA THR A 40 0.11 2.37 -5.41
C THR A 40 -1.26 2.37 -4.74
N ALA A 41 -2.17 1.49 -5.16
CA ALA A 41 -3.47 1.34 -4.50
C ALA A 41 -3.32 0.95 -3.02
N PHE A 42 -2.38 0.05 -2.71
CA PHE A 42 -2.09 -0.36 -1.33
C PHE A 42 -1.59 0.79 -0.48
N GLY A 43 -0.61 1.56 -0.97
CA GLY A 43 -0.05 2.68 -0.24
C GLY A 43 -1.02 3.85 -0.11
N ALA A 44 -1.83 4.11 -1.13
CA ALA A 44 -2.89 5.12 -1.07
C ALA A 44 -3.94 4.78 -0.01
N LEU A 45 -4.40 3.52 0.04
CA LEU A 45 -5.32 3.05 1.08
C LEU A 45 -4.69 3.12 2.47
N LEU A 46 -3.44 2.65 2.62
CA LEU A 46 -2.72 2.70 3.88
C LEU A 46 -2.59 4.14 4.37
N ALA A 47 -2.14 5.05 3.51
CA ALA A 47 -1.99 6.47 3.83
C ALA A 47 -3.33 7.14 4.16
N HIS A 48 -4.43 6.76 3.50
CA HIS A 48 -5.76 7.28 3.84
C HIS A 48 -6.18 6.90 5.26
N ILE A 49 -5.99 5.63 5.63
CA ILE A 49 -6.38 5.09 6.95
C ILE A 49 -5.47 5.64 8.06
N THR A 50 -4.18 5.83 7.79
CA THR A 50 -3.20 6.22 8.82
C THR A 50 -2.86 7.72 8.83
N GLY A 51 -3.17 8.45 7.76
CA GLY A 51 -2.69 9.82 7.53
C GLY A 51 -3.74 10.93 7.75
N ASN A 52 -5.04 10.64 7.67
CA ASN A 52 -6.09 11.62 7.95
C ASN A 52 -6.51 11.55 9.43
N ALA A 53 -5.79 12.30 10.26
CA ALA A 53 -5.82 12.23 11.72
C ALA A 53 -7.03 12.90 12.41
N ASP A 54 -8.03 13.41 11.68
CA ASP A 54 -9.28 13.85 12.31
C ASP A 54 -10.33 12.74 12.25
N ALA A 55 -10.35 11.92 13.31
CA ALA A 55 -11.32 10.85 13.52
C ALA A 55 -12.79 11.30 13.38
N LYS A 56 -13.09 12.61 13.54
CA LYS A 56 -14.45 13.15 13.39
C LYS A 56 -14.89 13.29 11.94
N THR A 57 -13.95 13.39 11.00
CA THR A 57 -14.23 13.56 9.56
C THR A 57 -13.89 12.32 8.74
N PHE A 58 -13.27 11.32 9.39
CA PHE A 58 -12.94 10.07 8.74
C PHE A 58 -14.22 9.36 8.28
N GLN A 59 -14.26 9.03 6.99
CA GLN A 59 -15.34 8.27 6.38
C GLN A 59 -14.72 7.06 5.68
N PRO A 60 -15.24 5.85 5.91
CA PRO A 60 -14.85 4.70 5.11
C PRO A 60 -15.03 5.00 3.63
N MET A 61 -14.08 4.57 2.81
CA MET A 61 -14.20 4.70 1.37
C MET A 61 -13.55 3.54 0.63
N ASN A 62 -14.11 3.25 -0.55
CA ASN A 62 -13.47 2.41 -1.55
C ASN A 62 -12.25 3.14 -2.17
N VAL A 63 -11.33 2.35 -2.73
CA VAL A 63 -10.20 2.92 -3.46
C VAL A 63 -10.70 3.73 -4.67
N ASN A 64 -10.17 4.94 -4.84
CA ASN A 64 -10.49 5.79 -5.98
C ASN A 64 -9.25 6.58 -6.41
N PHE A 65 -9.25 7.07 -7.65
CA PHE A 65 -8.11 7.82 -8.21
C PHE A 65 -7.80 9.14 -7.49
N GLY A 66 -8.71 9.65 -6.67
CA GLY A 66 -8.49 10.85 -5.85
C GLY A 66 -7.53 10.62 -4.68
N LEU A 67 -7.32 9.36 -4.27
CA LEU A 67 -6.35 9.00 -3.23
C LEU A 67 -4.90 9.01 -3.73
N PHE A 68 -4.69 8.99 -5.04
CA PHE A 68 -3.37 8.85 -5.63
C PHE A 68 -2.72 10.23 -5.81
N PRO A 69 -1.42 10.37 -5.53
CA PRO A 69 -0.68 11.61 -5.81
C PRO A 69 -0.85 12.06 -7.27
N GLU A 70 -1.05 13.35 -7.50
CA GLU A 70 -1.39 13.85 -8.83
C GLU A 70 -0.25 13.68 -9.88
N LEU A 71 -0.64 13.65 -11.15
CA LEU A 71 0.28 13.75 -12.29
C LEU A 71 0.18 15.15 -12.90
N LYS A 72 1.32 15.82 -13.07
CA LYS A 72 1.36 17.22 -13.54
C LYS A 72 0.89 17.42 -15.00
N VAL A 73 0.86 16.36 -15.82
CA VAL A 73 0.80 16.48 -17.29
C VAL A 73 -0.34 15.75 -17.98
N ALA A 74 -1.19 15.01 -17.27
CA ALA A 74 -2.25 14.22 -17.88
C ALA A 74 -3.66 14.72 -17.49
N LYS A 75 -4.59 14.75 -18.45
CA LYS A 75 -6.00 15.14 -18.24
C LYS A 75 -6.94 13.97 -18.59
N GLY A 76 -8.16 13.99 -18.05
CA GLY A 76 -9.23 13.06 -18.45
C GLY A 76 -8.88 11.58 -18.29
N GLN A 77 -9.25 10.77 -19.30
CA GLN A 77 -9.01 9.31 -19.31
C GLN A 77 -7.52 8.96 -19.34
N ASP A 78 -6.70 9.77 -20.02
CA ASP A 78 -5.25 9.60 -20.08
C ASP A 78 -4.62 9.72 -18.70
N ARG A 79 -5.17 10.60 -17.84
CA ARG A 79 -4.74 10.71 -16.43
C ARG A 79 -4.95 9.41 -15.68
N LYS A 80 -6.13 8.79 -15.78
CA LYS A 80 -6.43 7.54 -15.07
C LYS A 80 -5.50 6.41 -15.53
N GLN A 81 -5.29 6.27 -16.84
CA GLN A 81 -4.37 5.26 -17.38
C GLN A 81 -2.93 5.51 -16.98
N ALA A 82 -2.48 6.76 -16.97
CA ALA A 82 -1.13 7.11 -16.53
C ALA A 82 -0.93 6.86 -15.03
N LEU A 83 -1.95 7.16 -14.21
CA LEU A 83 -1.95 6.83 -12.78
C LEU A 83 -1.86 5.31 -12.56
N SER A 84 -2.67 4.53 -13.28
CA SER A 84 -2.63 3.06 -13.19
C SER A 84 -1.27 2.50 -13.61
N ARG A 85 -0.68 3.00 -14.71
CA ARG A 85 0.65 2.58 -15.17
C ARG A 85 1.73 2.85 -14.14
N ARG A 86 1.76 4.06 -13.56
CA ARG A 86 2.68 4.41 -12.47
C ARG A 86 2.45 3.51 -11.25
N ALA A 87 1.19 3.33 -10.85
CA ALA A 87 0.84 2.53 -9.69
C ALA A 87 1.29 1.07 -9.81
N LEU A 88 1.18 0.47 -11.00
CA LEU A 88 1.64 -0.89 -11.26
C LEU A 88 3.17 -1.00 -11.24
N ALA A 89 3.87 -0.06 -11.88
CA ALA A 89 5.34 -0.04 -11.90
C ALA A 89 5.92 0.12 -10.47
N ASP A 90 5.36 1.04 -9.68
CA ASP A 90 5.81 1.28 -8.31
C ASP A 90 5.49 0.09 -7.38
N LEU A 91 4.38 -0.61 -7.65
CA LEU A 91 4.01 -1.82 -6.91
C LEU A 91 4.97 -2.97 -7.19
N GLU A 92 5.35 -3.17 -8.45
CA GLU A 92 6.32 -4.19 -8.87
C GLU A 92 7.68 -3.94 -8.22
N ALA A 93 8.21 -2.71 -8.32
CA ALA A 93 9.47 -2.32 -7.67
C ALA A 93 9.44 -2.52 -6.14
N TRP A 94 8.30 -2.25 -5.49
CA TRP A 94 8.15 -2.50 -4.06
C TRP A 94 8.13 -4.01 -3.72
N LEU A 95 7.49 -4.83 -4.54
CA LEU A 95 7.46 -6.28 -4.32
C LEU A 95 8.84 -6.91 -4.49
N GLU A 96 9.61 -6.46 -5.48
CA GLU A 96 10.98 -6.89 -5.74
C GLU A 96 11.93 -6.52 -4.59
N SER A 97 11.95 -5.24 -4.19
CA SER A 97 12.77 -4.78 -3.05
C SER A 97 12.43 -5.49 -1.75
N SER A 98 11.13 -5.73 -1.52
CA SER A 98 10.67 -6.52 -0.37
C SER A 98 11.15 -7.97 -0.42
N ALA A 99 11.36 -8.54 -1.61
CA ALA A 99 11.86 -9.91 -1.79
C ALA A 99 13.38 -10.01 -1.59
N GLN A 100 14.13 -9.03 -2.08
CA GLN A 100 15.59 -8.99 -1.95
C GLN A 100 16.04 -8.87 -0.50
N GLY A 101 15.37 -8.03 0.32
CA GLY A 101 15.68 -7.91 1.75
C GLY A 101 15.51 -9.19 2.57
N ARG A 102 14.66 -10.14 2.12
CA ARG A 102 14.48 -11.45 2.77
C ARG A 102 15.60 -12.44 2.43
N GLY A 103 16.24 -12.29 1.28
CA GLY A 103 17.33 -13.16 0.82
C GLY A 103 18.62 -12.92 1.62
N GLU A 104 18.99 -11.66 1.80
CA GLU A 104 20.20 -11.26 2.52
C GLU A 104 20.11 -11.56 4.03
N GLN A 105 18.94 -11.35 4.64
CA GLN A 105 18.72 -11.63 6.07
C GLN A 105 18.75 -13.13 6.40
N ARG A 106 18.31 -14.00 5.47
CA ARG A 106 18.44 -15.46 5.62
C ARG A 106 19.89 -15.94 5.56
N GLN A 107 20.77 -15.27 4.81
CA GLN A 107 22.18 -15.63 4.71
C GLN A 107 22.95 -15.29 6.00
N LEU A 108 22.59 -14.19 6.67
CA LEU A 108 23.20 -13.73 7.92
C LEU A 108 22.74 -14.52 9.16
N ALA A 109 21.51 -15.01 9.17
CA ALA A 109 20.98 -15.82 10.29
C ALA A 109 21.42 -17.29 10.27
N ALA A 110 22.14 -17.74 9.24
CA ALA A 110 22.61 -19.10 9.06
C ALA A 110 24.11 -19.30 9.40
N VAL A 111 24.74 -18.31 10.03
CA VAL A 111 26.13 -18.32 10.52
C VAL A 111 26.13 -18.21 12.03
#